data_AF-A0A747SPA9-F1
#
_entry.id   AF-A0A747SPA9-F1
#
_cell.length_a   1.000
_cell.length_b   1.000
_cell.length_c   1.000
_cell.angle_alpha   90.00
_cell.angle_beta   90.00
_cell.angle_gamma   90.00
#
_symmetry.space_group_name_H-M   'P 1'
#
loop_
_entity.id
_entity.type
_entity.pdbx_description
1 polymer ?
#
loop_
_entity_poly.entity_id
_entity_poly.type
_entity_poly.pdbx_seq_one_letter_code
_entity_poly.pdbx_strand_id
1 'polypeptide(L)'
;MGWLIVAFGTVFLLIVGHIQTSQRVEVVKMQQSGSSHLLARQLLSLAAGINDWRYRHTLTNGTVALSALALPVTPDSRIRHVIVANRLWVWMPEIPGLVDALREQSGGSALIGTVTQGQLVWLSGVNAGLPLPAGIQNGDVVYLN
;
A
#
# COMPACT_ATOMS: atom_id res chain seq x y z
N MET A 1 -7.63 -54.70 -18.93
CA MET A 1 -6.37 -54.42 -18.18
C MET A 1 -5.77 -53.03 -18.43
N GLY A 2 -6.03 -52.34 -19.55
CA GLY A 2 -5.48 -50.99 -19.81
C GLY A 2 -6.09 -49.82 -19.01
N TRP A 3 -7.31 -49.96 -18.48
CA TRP A 3 -8.00 -48.91 -17.73
C TRP A 3 -7.34 -48.52 -16.41
N LEU A 4 -6.67 -49.48 -15.73
CA LEU A 4 -5.96 -49.21 -14.48
C LEU A 4 -4.73 -48.30 -14.72
N ILE A 5 -4.01 -48.50 -15.82
CA ILE A 5 -2.83 -47.69 -16.18
C ILE A 5 -3.25 -46.23 -16.46
N VAL A 6 -4.37 -46.04 -17.16
CA VAL A 6 -4.92 -44.71 -17.44
C VAL A 6 -5.36 -44.03 -16.14
N ALA A 7 -6.03 -44.75 -15.23
CA ALA A 7 -6.45 -44.20 -13.94
C ALA A 7 -5.25 -43.73 -13.09
N PHE A 8 -4.20 -44.54 -12.98
CA PHE A 8 -2.98 -44.16 -12.25
C PHE A 8 -2.24 -42.99 -12.91
N GLY A 9 -2.16 -42.96 -14.24
CA GLY A 9 -1.56 -41.82 -14.96
C GLY A 9 -2.32 -40.51 -14.76
N THR A 10 -3.66 -40.57 -14.70
CA THR A 10 -4.50 -39.38 -14.48
C THR A 10 -4.34 -38.83 -13.06
N VAL A 11 -4.31 -39.70 -12.05
CA VAL A 11 -4.06 -39.30 -10.65
C VAL A 11 -2.68 -38.67 -10.49
N PHE A 12 -1.66 -39.26 -11.12
CA PHE A 12 -0.29 -38.71 -11.09
C PHE A 12 -0.23 -37.30 -11.74
N LEU A 13 -0.86 -37.11 -12.90
CA LEU A 13 -0.92 -35.79 -13.56
C LEU A 13 -1.67 -34.75 -12.71
N LEU A 14 -2.73 -35.14 -12.01
CA LEU A 14 -3.48 -34.24 -11.12
C LEU A 14 -2.64 -33.82 -9.90
N ILE A 15 -1.87 -34.73 -9.31
CA ILE A 15 -0.99 -34.43 -8.16
C ILE A 15 0.14 -33.48 -8.57
N VAL A 16 0.81 -33.74 -9.70
CA VAL A 16 1.90 -32.88 -10.20
C VAL A 16 1.39 -31.49 -10.57
N GLY A 17 0.23 -31.41 -11.22
CA GLY A 17 -0.42 -30.12 -11.54
C GLY A 17 -0.80 -29.33 -10.28
N HIS A 18 -1.28 -30.01 -9.23
CA HIS A 18 -1.60 -29.36 -7.96
C HIS A 18 -0.34 -28.82 -7.25
N ILE A 19 0.75 -29.59 -7.18
CA ILE A 19 2.01 -29.17 -6.55
C ILE A 19 2.61 -27.95 -7.27
N GLN A 20 2.66 -27.96 -8.60
CA GLN A 20 3.16 -26.82 -9.38
C GLN A 20 2.30 -25.56 -9.19
N THR A 21 0.99 -25.72 -9.07
CA THR A 21 0.07 -24.59 -8.85
C THR A 21 0.28 -24.00 -7.46
N SER A 22 0.38 -24.83 -6.43
CA SER A 22 0.61 -24.39 -5.05
C SER A 22 1.93 -23.64 -4.89
N GLN A 23 3.01 -24.12 -5.52
CA GLN A 23 4.30 -23.44 -5.51
C GLN A 23 4.26 -22.07 -6.21
N ARG A 24 3.56 -21.96 -7.36
CA ARG A 24 3.39 -20.66 -8.04
C ARG A 24 2.60 -19.67 -7.19
N VAL A 25 1.54 -20.13 -6.52
CA VAL A 25 0.73 -19.29 -5.64
C VAL A 25 1.56 -18.78 -4.46
N GLU A 26 2.41 -19.62 -3.88
CA GLU A 26 3.28 -19.24 -2.77
C GLU A 26 4.33 -18.19 -3.18
N VAL A 27 4.99 -18.37 -4.32
CA VAL A 27 5.97 -17.40 -4.85
C VAL A 27 5.31 -16.05 -5.14
N VAL A 28 4.12 -16.03 -5.76
CA VAL A 28 3.37 -14.80 -6.01
C VAL A 28 3.03 -14.08 -4.71
N LYS A 29 2.57 -14.81 -3.69
CA LYS A 29 2.28 -14.24 -2.36
C LYS A 29 3.52 -13.64 -1.72
N MET A 30 4.66 -14.34 -1.72
CA MET A 30 5.91 -13.82 -1.15
C MET A 30 6.39 -12.56 -1.86
N GLN A 31 6.36 -12.56 -3.20
CA GLN A 31 6.74 -11.38 -4.00
C GLN A 31 5.80 -10.20 -3.77
N GLN A 32 4.50 -10.47 -3.62
CA GLN A 32 3.50 -9.45 -3.33
C GLN A 32 3.67 -8.85 -1.93
N SER A 33 3.89 -9.68 -0.91
CA SER A 33 4.18 -9.22 0.45
C SER A 33 5.47 -8.41 0.52
N GLY A 34 6.53 -8.83 -0.19
CA GLY A 34 7.77 -8.05 -0.28
C GLY A 34 7.55 -6.68 -0.94
N SER A 35 6.72 -6.63 -1.98
CA SER A 35 6.40 -5.40 -2.71
C SER A 35 5.57 -4.44 -1.85
N SER A 36 4.53 -4.92 -1.16
CA SER A 36 3.70 -4.09 -0.28
C SER A 36 4.48 -3.54 0.90
N HIS A 37 5.38 -4.34 1.49
CA HIS A 37 6.23 -3.92 2.58
C HIS A 37 7.23 -2.83 2.15
N LEU A 38 7.82 -2.95 0.96
CA LEU A 38 8.68 -1.90 0.41
C LEU A 38 7.91 -0.59 0.19
N LEU A 39 6.71 -0.67 -0.38
CA LEU A 39 5.88 0.50 -0.70
C LEU A 39 5.37 1.20 0.56
N ALA A 40 4.94 0.44 1.57
CA ALA A 40 4.61 0.99 2.88
C ALA A 40 5.77 1.77 3.49
N ARG A 41 7.00 1.23 3.40
CA ARG A 41 8.21 1.89 3.91
C ARG A 41 8.49 3.20 3.18
N GLN A 42 8.37 3.21 1.85
CA GLN A 42 8.57 4.41 1.05
C GLN A 42 7.50 5.48 1.32
N LEU A 43 6.25 5.06 1.51
CA LEU A 43 5.15 5.98 1.85
C LEU A 43 5.39 6.64 3.21
N LEU A 44 5.77 5.85 4.22
CA LEU A 44 6.09 6.37 5.55
C LEU A 44 7.38 7.21 5.55
N SER A 45 8.40 6.86 4.75
CA SER A 45 9.63 7.67 4.65
C SER A 45 9.37 9.01 3.98
N LEU A 46 8.50 9.05 2.95
CA LEU A 46 8.05 10.29 2.33
C LEU A 46 7.30 11.16 3.34
N ALA A 47 6.35 10.57 4.07
CA ALA A 47 5.59 11.28 5.10
C ALA A 47 6.51 11.86 6.18
N ALA A 48 7.46 11.07 6.68
CA ALA A 48 8.45 11.51 7.66
C ALA A 48 9.35 12.63 7.10
N GLY A 49 9.83 12.50 5.86
CA GLY A 49 10.66 13.52 5.21
C GLY A 49 9.93 14.85 5.03
N ILE A 50 8.65 14.82 4.63
CA ILE A 50 7.83 16.03 4.54
C ILE A 50 7.60 16.63 5.93
N ASN A 51 7.31 15.80 6.94
CA ASN A 51 7.14 16.28 8.30
C ASN A 51 8.42 16.93 8.86
N ASP A 52 9.61 16.35 8.61
CA ASP A 52 10.89 16.99 8.94
C ASP A 52 11.04 18.37 8.28
N TRP A 53 10.75 18.43 6.98
CA TRP A 53 10.82 19.67 6.21
C TRP A 53 9.87 20.75 6.77
N ARG A 54 8.66 20.35 7.19
CA ARG A 54 7.64 21.23 7.79
C ARG A 54 8.03 21.82 9.14
N TYR A 55 9.00 21.25 9.87
CA TYR A 55 9.50 21.90 11.09
C TYR A 55 10.25 23.20 10.82
N ARG A 56 10.83 23.33 9.62
CA ARG A 56 11.63 24.50 9.23
C ARG A 56 10.93 25.39 8.21
N HIS A 57 9.80 24.94 7.66
CA HIS A 57 9.09 25.62 6.58
C HIS A 57 7.58 25.56 6.80
N THR A 58 6.89 26.67 6.54
CA THR A 58 5.43 26.71 6.58
C THR A 58 4.86 26.58 5.18
N LEU A 59 3.99 25.59 4.97
CA LEU A 59 3.20 25.43 3.75
C LEU A 59 1.77 25.04 4.15
N THR A 60 0.80 25.90 3.83
CA THR A 60 -0.60 25.64 4.19
C THR A 60 -1.32 24.81 3.13
N ASN A 61 -1.02 25.04 1.85
CA ASN A 61 -1.61 24.33 0.73
C ASN A 61 -0.57 24.13 -0.39
N GLY A 62 -0.49 22.94 -0.96
CA GLY A 62 0.38 22.63 -2.09
C GLY A 62 1.24 21.38 -1.89
N THR A 63 2.21 21.17 -2.77
CA THR A 63 3.10 20.01 -2.76
C THR A 63 4.54 20.42 -2.45
N VAL A 64 5.27 19.59 -1.71
CA VAL A 64 6.71 19.77 -1.49
C VAL A 64 7.48 19.00 -2.57
N ALA A 65 8.45 19.64 -3.22
CA ALA A 65 9.29 18.97 -4.22
C ALA A 65 10.17 17.90 -3.55
N LEU A 66 10.26 16.70 -4.15
CA LEU A 66 11.05 15.60 -3.59
C LEU A 66 12.54 15.95 -3.45
N SER A 67 13.07 16.82 -4.32
CA SER A 67 14.45 17.32 -4.25
C SER A 67 14.73 18.19 -3.03
N ALA A 68 13.70 18.77 -2.40
CA ALA A 68 13.82 19.52 -1.16
C ALA A 68 13.83 18.60 0.08
N LEU A 69 13.55 17.31 -0.10
CA LEU A 69 13.48 16.32 0.96
C LEU A 69 14.76 15.48 0.96
N ALA A 70 15.37 15.27 2.12
CA ALA A 70 16.54 14.41 2.29
C ALA A 70 16.12 12.93 2.37
N LEU A 71 15.43 12.43 1.34
CA LEU A 71 14.94 11.05 1.31
C LEU A 71 16.08 10.06 1.01
N PRO A 72 16.09 8.88 1.66
CA PRO A 72 17.12 7.87 1.41
C PRO A 72 16.98 7.20 0.03
N VAL A 73 15.76 7.19 -0.53
CA VAL A 73 15.44 6.65 -1.84
C VAL A 73 14.36 7.51 -2.49
N THR A 74 14.31 7.53 -3.83
CA THR A 74 13.17 8.14 -4.55
C THR A 74 11.94 7.24 -4.35
N PRO A 75 10.81 7.77 -3.84
CA PRO A 75 9.58 7.01 -3.68
C PRO A 75 9.03 6.52 -5.03
N ASP A 76 8.30 5.41 -5.01
CA ASP A 76 7.53 4.91 -6.15
C ASP A 76 6.58 5.99 -6.67
N SER A 77 6.51 6.15 -7.99
CA SER A 77 5.68 7.15 -8.67
C SER A 77 4.18 7.10 -8.35
N ARG A 78 3.69 5.96 -7.84
CA ARG A 78 2.29 5.80 -7.40
C ARG A 78 2.02 6.50 -6.08
N ILE A 79 3.05 6.76 -5.28
CA ILE A 79 2.96 7.45 -4.01
C ILE A 79 2.89 8.95 -4.30
N ARG A 80 1.77 9.55 -3.92
CA ARG A 80 1.46 10.97 -4.11
C ARG A 80 1.30 11.64 -2.76
N HIS A 81 1.55 12.95 -2.71
CA HIS A 81 1.33 13.74 -1.50
C HIS A 81 0.82 15.14 -1.82
N VAL A 82 0.11 15.71 -0.86
CA VAL A 82 -0.32 17.11 -0.88
C VAL A 82 -0.53 17.60 0.55
N ILE A 83 -0.25 18.86 0.79
CA ILE A 83 -0.66 19.56 2.01
C ILE A 83 -1.91 20.36 1.68
N VAL A 84 -2.99 20.17 2.43
CA VAL A 84 -4.23 20.95 2.31
C VAL A 84 -4.70 21.33 3.70
N ALA A 85 -5.00 22.62 3.92
CA ALA A 85 -5.41 23.15 5.21
C ALA A 85 -4.44 22.76 6.35
N ASN A 86 -3.12 22.86 6.08
CA ASN A 86 -2.05 22.48 7.01
C ASN A 86 -2.06 20.99 7.43
N ARG A 87 -2.68 20.12 6.64
CA ARG A 87 -2.69 18.68 6.85
C ARG A 87 -1.97 17.98 5.71
N LEU A 88 -1.07 17.06 6.05
CA LEU A 88 -0.36 16.26 5.07
C LEU A 88 -1.20 15.03 4.72
N TRP A 89 -1.45 14.88 3.42
CA TRP A 89 -2.06 13.72 2.80
C TRP A 89 -0.99 13.01 1.99
N VAL A 90 -0.76 11.73 2.24
CA VAL A 90 0.09 10.87 1.41
C VAL A 90 -0.71 9.65 1.03
N TRP A 91 -0.77 9.30 -0.25
CA TRP A 91 -1.64 8.23 -0.71
C TRP A 91 -1.08 7.48 -1.91
N MET A 92 -1.60 6.28 -2.12
CA MET A 92 -1.40 5.49 -3.33
C MET A 92 -2.58 4.52 -3.54
N PRO A 93 -2.78 4.00 -4.76
CA PRO A 93 -3.76 2.94 -5.00
C PRO A 93 -3.49 1.73 -4.12
N GLU A 94 -4.55 1.16 -3.54
CA GLU A 94 -4.44 -0.04 -2.72
C GLU A 94 -3.86 -1.21 -3.53
N ILE A 95 -2.95 -1.93 -2.90
CA ILE A 95 -2.46 -3.22 -3.38
C ILE A 95 -2.58 -4.25 -2.25
N PRO A 96 -2.78 -5.53 -2.57
CA PRO A 96 -2.92 -6.54 -1.51
C PRO A 96 -1.73 -6.53 -0.55
N GLY A 97 -2.04 -6.41 0.75
CA GLY A 97 -1.06 -6.39 1.85
C GLY A 97 -0.44 -5.03 2.16
N LEU A 98 -0.84 -3.93 1.49
CA LEU A 98 -0.29 -2.59 1.78
C LEU A 98 -0.80 -2.02 3.10
N VAL A 99 -2.11 -2.09 3.38
CA VAL A 99 -2.67 -1.64 4.66
C VAL A 99 -2.03 -2.35 5.85
N ASP A 100 -1.88 -3.68 5.76
CA ASP A 100 -1.25 -4.48 6.81
C ASP A 100 0.21 -4.08 7.01
N ALA A 101 0.97 -3.93 5.91
CA ALA A 101 2.36 -3.49 5.97
C ALA A 101 2.52 -2.07 6.55
N LEU A 102 1.63 -1.14 6.20
CA LEU A 102 1.61 0.21 6.77
C LEU A 102 1.32 0.18 8.27
N ARG A 103 0.36 -0.64 8.70
CA ARG A 103 0.03 -0.80 10.12
C ARG A 103 1.18 -1.39 10.92
N GLU A 104 1.81 -2.44 10.39
CA GLU A 104 2.97 -3.09 11.01
C GLU A 104 4.15 -2.12 11.15
N GLN A 105 4.52 -1.45 10.07
CA GLN A 105 5.69 -0.54 10.07
C GLN A 105 5.46 0.76 10.83
N SER A 106 4.22 1.20 10.97
CA SER A 106 3.88 2.38 11.80
C SER A 106 3.66 2.03 13.28
N GLY A 107 3.72 0.76 13.67
CA GLY A 107 3.35 0.30 15.00
C GLY A 107 1.90 0.65 15.37
N GLY A 108 1.02 0.81 14.38
CA GLY A 108 -0.38 1.24 14.56
C GLY A 108 -0.57 2.71 14.93
N SER A 109 0.50 3.52 14.97
CA SER A 109 0.44 4.93 15.38
C SER A 109 0.09 5.89 14.24
N ALA A 110 0.16 5.42 12.99
CA ALA A 110 -0.20 6.21 11.82
C ALA A 110 -1.71 6.26 11.62
N LEU A 111 -2.24 7.44 11.30
CA LEU A 111 -3.62 7.60 10.85
C LEU A 111 -3.73 7.13 9.41
N ILE A 112 -4.02 5.85 9.24
CA ILE A 112 -4.20 5.19 7.94
C ILE A 112 -5.70 4.97 7.70
N GLY A 113 -6.16 5.25 6.50
CA GLY A 113 -7.51 4.95 6.06
C GLY A 113 -7.57 4.58 4.58
N THR A 114 -8.72 4.08 4.16
CA THR A 114 -9.01 3.74 2.76
C THR A 114 -10.14 4.60 2.24
N VAL A 115 -10.07 4.96 0.97
CA VAL A 115 -11.09 5.80 0.35
C VAL A 115 -12.17 4.92 -0.24
N THR A 116 -13.36 5.00 0.33
CA THR A 116 -14.52 4.20 -0.08
C THR A 116 -15.68 5.15 -0.37
N GLN A 117 -16.27 5.05 -1.56
CA GLN A 117 -17.40 5.88 -1.97
C GLN A 117 -17.15 7.41 -1.82
N GLY A 118 -15.92 7.85 -2.09
CA GLY A 118 -15.51 9.25 -2.02
C GLY A 118 -15.34 9.76 -0.59
N GLN A 119 -15.22 8.87 0.39
CA GLN A 119 -15.02 9.19 1.80
C GLN A 119 -13.78 8.47 2.33
N LEU A 120 -12.99 9.16 3.16
CA LEU A 120 -11.90 8.53 3.89
C LEU A 120 -12.48 7.73 5.06
N VAL A 121 -12.28 6.42 5.07
CA VAL A 121 -12.69 5.52 6.15
C VAL A 121 -11.45 5.03 6.87
N TRP A 122 -11.36 5.26 8.18
CA TRP A 122 -10.26 4.77 9.00
C TRP A 122 -10.24 3.26 9.08
N LEU A 123 -9.10 2.67 9.45
CA LEU A 123 -9.01 1.22 9.69
C LEU A 123 -9.96 0.73 10.81
N SER A 124 -10.46 1.63 11.65
CA SER A 124 -11.52 1.34 12.64
C SER A 124 -12.93 1.22 12.04
N GLY A 125 -13.11 1.53 10.75
CA GLY A 125 -14.41 1.61 10.08
C GLY A 125 -15.12 2.96 10.22
N VAL A 126 -14.55 3.90 10.97
CA VAL A 126 -15.13 5.23 11.17
C VAL A 126 -14.83 6.12 9.97
N ASN A 127 -15.84 6.80 9.42
CA ASN A 127 -15.62 7.84 8.42
C ASN A 127 -14.91 9.04 9.05
N ALA A 128 -13.84 9.51 8.43
CA ALA A 128 -13.06 10.66 8.88
C ALA A 128 -13.83 11.98 8.81
N GLY A 129 -14.83 12.09 7.92
CA GLY A 129 -15.61 13.32 7.72
C GLY A 129 -14.77 14.48 7.16
N LEU A 130 -13.62 14.18 6.54
CA LEU A 130 -12.72 15.17 5.97
C LEU A 130 -12.92 15.29 4.45
N PRO A 131 -12.92 16.51 3.89
CA PRO A 131 -12.98 16.69 2.45
C PRO A 131 -11.71 16.13 1.81
N LEU A 132 -11.87 15.27 0.80
CA LEU A 132 -10.74 14.67 0.08
C LEU A 132 -10.06 15.71 -0.83
N PRO A 133 -8.74 15.84 -0.77
CA PRO A 133 -7.98 16.58 -1.77
C PRO A 133 -8.19 16.06 -3.20
N ALA A 134 -8.00 16.95 -4.18
CA ALA A 134 -8.04 16.56 -5.58
C ALA A 134 -6.96 15.52 -5.90
N GLY A 135 -7.33 14.50 -6.69
CA GLY A 135 -6.44 13.43 -7.12
C GLY A 135 -6.45 12.16 -6.25
N ILE A 136 -7.14 12.19 -5.10
CA ILE A 136 -7.47 11.00 -4.32
C ILE A 136 -8.69 10.31 -4.95
N GLN A 137 -8.60 8.99 -5.15
CA GLN A 137 -9.61 8.18 -5.81
C GLN A 137 -10.13 7.07 -4.88
N ASN A 138 -11.28 6.50 -5.24
CA ASN A 138 -11.79 5.31 -4.56
C ASN A 138 -10.80 4.15 -4.69
N GLY A 139 -10.55 3.46 -3.57
CA GLY A 139 -9.55 2.41 -3.46
C GLY A 139 -8.15 2.91 -3.13
N ASP A 140 -7.91 4.21 -2.98
CA ASP A 140 -6.63 4.70 -2.48
C ASP A 140 -6.49 4.44 -0.97
N VAL A 141 -5.29 4.05 -0.55
CA VAL A 141 -4.88 4.07 0.86
C VAL A 141 -4.23 5.40 1.16
N VAL A 142 -4.64 6.01 2.26
CA VAL A 142 -4.26 7.35 2.66
C VAL A 142 -3.61 7.30 4.04
N TYR A 143 -2.43 7.88 4.15
CA TYR A 143 -1.82 8.31 5.40
C TYR A 143 -2.12 9.80 5.62
N LEU A 144 -2.50 10.13 6.86
CA LEU A 144 -2.85 11.48 7.26
C LEU A 144 -1.99 11.96 8.44
N ASN A 145 -1.50 13.21 8.37
CA ASN A 145 -0.86 13.92 9.49
C ASN A 145 -1.41 15.34 9.61
#